data_AF-A0A672ZU79-F1
#
_entry.id   AF-A0A672ZU79-F1
#
_cell.length_a   1.000
_cell.length_b   1.000
_cell.length_c   1.000
_cell.angle_alpha   90.00
_cell.angle_beta   90.00
_cell.angle_gamma   90.00
#
_symmetry.space_group_name_H-M   'P 1'
#
loop_
_entity.id
_entity.type
_entity.pdbx_description
1 polymer ?
#
loop_
_entity_poly.entity_id
_entity_poly.type
_entity_poly.pdbx_seq_one_letter_code
_entity_poly.pdbx_strand_id
1 'polypeptide(L)'
;MALLTPLFAFLYHLPQVYKWLLKPYYIASLFMSIAFLAVRKTPGICDHLATQREDGNSCDFDWREVEILMFLSAIVMMKNRRAITVEQHVGNIILFSKVANVILFFRLDIRMGLLYLTLCIVFLMTCKPPLYMGPEYIKYFSDKTIDVSKMISELAAVKSLSLRYNCAGLKFGKVDIGRYGEVSKKYKVSASPLSKQLPSLVLFQGGKEVMRRPQVDKKGRAVSWSFTEENIIREFNLNELYQKSKKLNKTKGDKTSLSQFPPVLEEEEPEQVGEETESKKDK
;
A
#
# COMPACT_ATOMS: atom_id res chain seq x y z
N MET A 1 30.32 10.07 12.45
CA MET A 1 29.68 8.91 13.14
C MET A 1 28.15 8.93 13.08
N ALA A 2 27.47 10.08 13.23
CA ALA A 2 25.99 10.17 13.20
C ALA A 2 25.31 9.94 11.83
N LEU A 3 26.05 10.05 10.72
CA LEU A 3 25.55 9.77 9.35
C LEU A 3 25.81 8.32 8.90
N LEU A 4 26.78 7.64 9.52
CA LEU A 4 27.16 6.28 9.13
C LEU A 4 26.18 5.25 9.68
N THR A 5 25.71 5.41 10.91
CA THR A 5 24.72 4.53 11.54
C THR A 5 23.38 4.47 10.82
N PRO A 6 22.74 5.57 10.37
CA PRO A 6 21.52 5.48 9.56
C PRO A 6 21.79 4.91 8.16
N LEU A 7 22.99 5.14 7.60
CA LEU A 7 23.38 4.62 6.30
C LEU A 7 23.59 3.10 6.34
N PHE A 8 24.24 2.57 7.38
CA PHE A 8 24.37 1.12 7.61
C PHE A 8 23.03 0.46 7.95
N ALA A 9 22.18 1.10 8.75
CA ALA A 9 20.82 0.60 9.01
C ALA A 9 19.96 0.57 7.74
N PHE A 10 20.10 1.57 6.87
CA PHE A 10 19.46 1.62 5.57
C PHE A 10 19.99 0.51 4.63
N LEU A 11 21.31 0.33 4.55
CA LEU A 11 21.95 -0.74 3.77
C LEU A 11 21.53 -2.14 4.25
N TYR A 12 21.33 -2.33 5.55
CA TYR A 12 20.87 -3.61 6.11
C TYR A 12 19.42 -3.93 5.76
N HIS A 13 18.53 -2.92 5.73
CA HIS A 13 17.13 -3.08 5.29
C HIS A 13 16.93 -3.01 3.76
N LEU A 14 17.98 -2.68 3.01
CA LEU A 14 17.97 -2.49 1.56
C LEU A 14 17.47 -3.71 0.76
N PRO A 15 17.79 -4.99 1.11
CA PRO A 15 17.29 -6.16 0.38
C PRO A 15 15.76 -6.27 0.42
N GLN A 16 15.14 -5.83 1.52
CA GLN A 16 13.69 -5.87 1.68
C GLN A 16 13.01 -4.70 0.98
N VAL A 17 13.68 -3.54 0.92
CA VAL A 17 13.26 -2.38 0.12
C VAL A 17 13.42 -2.64 -1.38
N TYR A 18 14.44 -3.36 -1.82
CA TYR A 18 14.69 -3.69 -3.23
C TYR A 18 13.57 -4.54 -3.83
N LYS A 19 13.09 -5.57 -3.11
CA LYS A 19 11.91 -6.36 -3.52
C LYS A 19 10.64 -5.51 -3.68
N TRP A 20 10.54 -4.39 -2.97
CA TRP A 20 9.45 -3.44 -3.07
C TRP A 20 9.63 -2.45 -4.23
N LEU A 21 10.85 -1.95 -4.43
CA LEU A 21 11.21 -0.98 -5.47
C LEU A 21 11.23 -1.59 -6.88
N LEU A 22 11.45 -2.91 -7.00
CA LEU A 22 11.42 -3.62 -8.28
C LEU A 22 10.03 -3.92 -8.82
N LYS A 23 8.96 -3.54 -8.10
CA LYS A 23 7.62 -3.65 -8.70
C LYS A 23 7.57 -2.77 -9.95
N PRO A 24 6.94 -3.25 -11.05
CA PRO A 24 6.95 -2.56 -12.35
C PRO A 24 6.44 -1.12 -12.25
N TYR A 25 5.50 -0.86 -11.33
CA TYR A 25 4.99 0.48 -11.01
C TYR A 25 6.09 1.46 -10.60
N TYR A 26 6.98 1.07 -9.68
CA TYR A 26 8.03 1.96 -9.14
C TYR A 26 9.15 2.15 -10.15
N ILE A 27 9.52 1.11 -10.91
CA ILE A 27 10.50 1.20 -12.00
C ILE A 27 10.01 2.17 -13.07
N ALA A 28 8.79 1.98 -13.58
CA ALA A 28 8.20 2.86 -14.59
C ALA A 28 8.04 4.29 -14.06
N SER A 29 7.64 4.45 -12.80
CA SER A 29 7.56 5.78 -12.16
C SER A 29 8.92 6.47 -12.01
N LEU A 30 9.98 5.71 -11.72
CA LEU A 30 11.34 6.22 -11.63
C LEU A 30 11.84 6.67 -13.00
N PHE A 31 11.63 5.86 -14.05
CA PHE A 31 11.97 6.22 -15.41
C PHE A 31 11.28 7.52 -15.84
N MET A 32 9.98 7.65 -15.54
CA MET A 32 9.23 8.88 -15.76
C MET A 32 9.81 10.08 -15.01
N SER A 33 10.24 9.88 -13.77
CA SER A 33 10.81 10.94 -12.93
C SER A 33 12.17 11.43 -13.45
N ILE A 34 12.93 10.59 -14.14
CA ILE A 34 14.27 10.92 -14.67
C ILE A 34 14.22 11.24 -16.18
N ALA A 35 13.06 11.07 -16.84
CA ALA A 35 12.90 11.16 -18.28
C ALA A 35 13.48 12.45 -18.91
N PHE A 36 13.24 13.62 -18.31
CA PHE A 36 13.78 14.89 -18.83
C PHE A 36 15.31 14.91 -18.83
N LEU A 37 15.92 14.48 -17.72
CA LEU A 37 17.38 14.41 -17.59
C LEU A 37 17.98 13.40 -18.57
N ALA A 38 17.32 12.25 -18.71
CA ALA A 38 17.73 11.19 -19.63
C ALA A 38 17.70 11.67 -21.08
N VAL A 39 16.61 12.31 -21.51
CA VAL A 39 16.46 12.84 -22.88
C VAL A 39 17.53 13.89 -23.20
N ARG A 40 17.90 14.74 -22.24
CA ARG A 40 18.94 15.78 -22.45
C ARG A 40 20.36 15.22 -22.44
N LYS A 41 20.66 14.17 -21.67
CA LYS A 41 22.03 13.63 -21.53
C LYS A 41 22.35 12.43 -22.40
N THR A 42 21.35 11.84 -23.07
CA THR A 42 21.57 10.70 -23.95
C THR A 42 21.98 11.18 -25.35
N PRO A 43 23.22 10.89 -25.81
CA PRO A 43 23.66 11.27 -27.15
C PRO A 43 22.78 10.60 -28.22
N GLY A 44 22.50 11.30 -29.31
CA GLY A 44 21.57 10.87 -30.35
C GLY A 44 20.12 11.31 -30.13
N ILE A 45 19.56 11.15 -28.92
CA ILE A 45 18.21 11.65 -28.60
C ILE A 45 18.26 13.17 -28.44
N CYS A 46 19.26 13.68 -27.72
CA CYS A 46 19.39 15.12 -27.49
C CYS A 46 19.73 15.88 -28.77
N ASP A 47 20.51 15.30 -29.68
CA ASP A 47 20.89 15.94 -30.96
C ASP A 47 19.71 16.08 -31.93
N HIS A 48 18.74 15.15 -31.88
CA HIS A 48 17.54 15.19 -32.72
C HIS A 48 16.37 15.95 -32.09
N LEU A 49 16.58 16.53 -30.91
CA LEU A 49 15.54 17.22 -30.18
C LEU A 49 15.28 18.58 -30.81
N ALA A 50 14.05 18.78 -31.31
CA ALA A 50 13.59 20.11 -31.71
C ALA A 50 13.49 20.98 -30.46
N THR A 51 14.23 22.09 -30.42
CA THR A 51 14.18 23.04 -29.32
C THR A 51 13.73 24.39 -29.84
N GLN A 52 12.89 25.07 -29.07
CA GLN A 52 12.51 26.47 -29.31
C GLN A 52 13.57 27.45 -28.77
N ARG A 53 14.80 26.99 -28.53
CA ARG A 53 15.86 27.76 -27.86
C ARG A 53 16.67 28.58 -28.87
N GLU A 54 17.07 29.79 -28.46
CA GLU A 54 17.94 30.69 -29.24
C GLU A 54 19.38 30.15 -29.39
N ASP A 55 19.91 29.43 -28.39
CA ASP A 55 21.31 28.95 -28.40
C ASP A 55 21.54 27.70 -29.27
N GLY A 56 20.49 27.06 -29.77
CA GLY A 56 20.58 25.84 -30.61
C GLY A 56 21.15 24.59 -29.94
N ASN A 57 21.66 24.66 -28.71
CA ASN A 57 22.22 23.52 -27.99
C ASN A 57 21.14 22.71 -27.23
N SER A 58 20.93 21.49 -27.67
CA SER A 58 19.88 20.58 -27.18
C SER A 58 20.33 19.61 -26.08
N CYS A 59 21.63 19.49 -25.81
CA CYS A 59 22.15 18.49 -24.87
C CYS A 59 22.61 19.08 -23.52
N ASP A 60 22.64 20.41 -23.38
CA ASP A 60 23.06 21.08 -22.15
C ASP A 60 21.91 21.73 -21.39
N PHE A 61 21.97 21.81 -20.07
CA PHE A 61 20.88 22.40 -19.29
C PHE A 61 20.94 23.92 -19.29
N ASP A 62 19.78 24.57 -19.42
CA ASP A 62 19.72 26.02 -19.24
C ASP A 62 19.88 26.40 -17.78
N TRP A 63 20.42 27.59 -17.50
CA TRP A 63 20.44 28.17 -16.17
C TRP A 63 19.04 28.28 -15.56
N ARG A 64 18.03 28.61 -16.37
CA ARG A 64 16.61 28.65 -15.93
C ARG A 64 16.07 27.25 -15.61
N GLU A 65 16.45 26.24 -16.38
CA GLU A 65 16.05 24.84 -16.12
C GLU A 65 16.69 24.34 -14.82
N VAL A 66 17.97 24.65 -14.61
CA VAL A 66 18.69 24.36 -13.37
C VAL A 66 18.06 25.08 -12.18
N GLU A 67 17.67 26.34 -12.32
CA GLU A 67 16.96 27.10 -11.28
C GLU A 67 15.62 26.44 -10.91
N ILE A 68 14.84 26.03 -11.91
CA ILE A 68 13.58 25.30 -11.70
C ILE A 68 13.84 23.97 -10.99
N LEU A 69 14.85 23.20 -11.41
CA LEU A 69 15.22 21.94 -10.78
C LEU A 69 15.67 22.15 -9.32
N MET A 70 16.46 23.19 -9.04
CA MET A 70 16.89 23.53 -7.69
C MET A 70 15.69 23.93 -6.81
N PHE A 71 14.80 24.78 -7.31
CA PHE A 71 13.60 25.20 -6.57
C PHE A 71 12.69 24.01 -6.24
N LEU A 72 12.47 23.12 -7.21
CA LEU A 72 11.66 21.92 -7.01
C LEU A 72 12.31 20.94 -6.05
N SER A 73 13.65 20.80 -6.09
CA SER A 73 14.38 19.98 -5.11
C SER A 73 14.19 20.51 -3.67
N ALA A 74 14.23 21.83 -3.49
CA ALA A 74 13.99 22.46 -2.19
C ALA A 74 12.55 22.24 -1.70
N ILE A 75 11.54 22.38 -2.57
CA ILE A 75 10.14 22.10 -2.23
C ILE A 75 9.97 20.64 -1.81
N VAL A 76 10.56 19.70 -2.56
CA VAL A 76 10.52 18.28 -2.23
C VAL A 76 11.11 18.04 -0.85
N MET A 77 12.28 18.61 -0.54
CA MET A 77 12.90 18.48 0.78
C MET A 77 12.03 19.07 1.91
N MET A 78 11.45 20.26 1.70
CA MET A 78 10.57 20.91 2.69
C MET A 78 9.30 20.10 2.94
N LYS A 79 8.68 19.54 1.88
CA LYS A 79 7.48 18.70 1.99
C LYS A 79 7.79 17.34 2.61
N ASN A 80 8.97 16.77 2.33
CA ASN A 80 9.38 15.48 2.88
C ASN A 80 9.69 15.50 4.37
N ARG A 81 9.93 16.68 4.97
CA ARG A 81 10.14 16.80 6.42
C ARG A 81 8.98 16.25 7.26
N ARG A 82 7.77 16.18 6.69
CA ARG A 82 6.56 15.66 7.36
C ARG A 82 6.22 14.20 6.99
N ALA A 83 7.02 13.55 6.16
CA ALA A 83 6.77 12.17 5.76
C ALA A 83 7.20 11.20 6.86
N ILE A 84 6.25 10.43 7.40
CA ILE A 84 6.51 9.46 8.49
C ILE A 84 6.86 8.07 7.91
N THR A 85 6.41 7.76 6.68
CA THR A 85 6.66 6.48 6.02
C THR A 85 7.54 6.64 4.78
N VAL A 86 8.40 5.65 4.52
CA VAL A 86 9.26 5.60 3.31
C VAL A 86 8.41 5.61 2.04
N GLU A 87 7.23 4.98 2.08
CA GLU A 87 6.30 4.96 0.94
C GLU A 87 5.75 6.35 0.61
N GLN A 88 5.36 7.12 1.62
CA GLN A 88 4.92 8.50 1.43
C GLN A 88 6.07 9.38 0.94
N HIS A 89 7.28 9.14 1.47
CA HIS A 89 8.48 9.87 1.08
C HIS A 89 8.81 9.69 -0.41
N VAL A 90 8.85 8.43 -0.87
CA VAL A 90 9.09 8.08 -2.27
C VAL A 90 7.95 8.53 -3.17
N GLY A 91 6.69 8.37 -2.73
CA GLY A 91 5.52 8.83 -3.49
C GLY A 91 5.51 10.34 -3.72
N ASN A 92 5.85 11.13 -2.69
CA ASN A 92 5.97 12.58 -2.82
C ASN A 92 7.08 12.96 -3.80
N ILE A 93 8.27 12.35 -3.70
CA ILE A 93 9.39 12.60 -4.62
C ILE A 93 8.97 12.35 -6.07
N ILE A 94 8.37 11.19 -6.34
CA ILE A 94 7.92 10.80 -7.69
C ILE A 94 6.85 11.77 -8.21
N LEU A 95 5.88 12.15 -7.38
CA LEU A 95 4.81 13.07 -7.80
C LEU A 95 5.36 14.44 -8.19
N PHE A 96 6.17 15.05 -7.30
CA PHE A 96 6.76 16.36 -7.57
C PHE A 96 7.73 16.32 -8.75
N SER A 97 8.49 15.23 -8.91
CA SER A 97 9.40 15.05 -10.04
C SER A 97 8.63 14.89 -11.37
N LYS A 98 7.48 14.21 -11.39
CA LYS A 98 6.63 14.16 -12.59
C LYS A 98 6.10 15.53 -12.97
N VAL A 99 5.62 16.31 -12.00
CA VAL A 99 5.16 17.70 -12.23
C VAL A 99 6.31 18.57 -12.73
N ALA A 100 7.52 18.41 -12.17
CA ALA A 100 8.73 19.08 -12.64
C ALA A 100 9.00 18.79 -14.11
N ASN A 101 9.00 17.51 -14.49
CA ASN A 101 9.27 17.10 -15.86
C ASN A 101 8.20 17.60 -16.83
N VAL A 102 6.92 17.65 -16.44
CA VAL A 102 5.88 18.31 -17.25
C VAL A 102 6.30 19.76 -17.54
N ILE A 103 6.57 20.55 -16.49
CA ILE A 103 6.93 21.97 -16.65
C ILE A 103 8.17 22.12 -17.54
N LEU A 104 9.21 21.32 -17.32
CA LEU A 104 10.46 21.36 -18.08
C LEU A 104 10.25 20.99 -19.56
N PHE A 105 9.51 19.92 -19.85
CA PHE A 105 9.20 19.55 -21.23
C PHE A 105 8.36 20.61 -21.93
N PHE A 106 7.37 21.22 -21.25
CA PHE A 106 6.60 22.34 -21.82
C PHE A 106 7.45 23.56 -22.14
N ARG A 107 8.52 23.83 -21.36
CA ARG A 107 9.45 24.92 -21.67
C ARG A 107 10.37 24.60 -22.84
N LEU A 108 10.79 23.34 -22.97
CA LEU A 108 11.64 22.88 -24.07
C LEU A 108 10.91 22.94 -25.42
N ASP A 109 9.74 22.30 -25.48
CA ASP A 109 8.83 22.33 -26.62
C ASP A 109 7.42 21.93 -26.15
N ILE A 110 6.41 22.71 -26.51
CA ILE A 110 5.01 22.45 -26.16
C ILE A 110 4.55 21.06 -26.62
N ARG A 111 5.09 20.55 -27.74
CA ARG A 111 4.76 19.21 -28.26
C ARG A 111 5.27 18.11 -27.33
N MET A 112 6.51 18.23 -26.88
CA MET A 112 7.12 17.27 -25.95
C MET A 112 6.47 17.33 -24.57
N GLY A 113 6.09 18.53 -24.12
CA GLY A 113 5.29 18.74 -22.91
C GLY A 113 3.95 18.00 -22.95
N LEU A 114 3.20 18.13 -24.06
CA LEU A 114 1.94 17.43 -24.27
C LEU A 114 2.13 15.91 -24.34
N LEU A 115 3.15 15.43 -25.06
CA LEU A 115 3.46 13.99 -25.12
C LEU A 115 3.78 13.42 -23.73
N TYR A 116 4.62 14.08 -22.94
CA TYR A 116 4.93 13.61 -21.60
C TYR A 116 3.73 13.68 -20.65
N LEU A 117 2.88 14.70 -20.77
CA LEU A 117 1.64 14.83 -19.99
C LEU A 117 0.64 13.71 -20.31
N THR A 118 0.43 13.41 -21.59
CA THR A 118 -0.44 12.29 -22.00
C THR A 118 0.09 10.96 -21.49
N LEU A 119 1.40 10.72 -21.56
CA LEU A 119 2.03 9.51 -21.04
C LEU A 119 1.90 9.41 -19.51
N CYS A 120 1.97 10.54 -18.79
CA CYS A 120 1.66 10.59 -17.36
C CYS A 120 0.21 10.20 -17.05
N ILE A 121 -0.76 10.67 -17.85
CA ILE A 121 -2.19 10.34 -17.68
C ILE A 121 -2.43 8.85 -17.96
N VAL A 122 -1.87 8.32 -19.06
CA VAL A 122 -1.94 6.90 -19.39
C VAL A 122 -1.36 6.08 -18.24
N PHE A 123 -0.20 6.45 -17.70
CA PHE A 123 0.40 5.79 -16.55
C PHE A 123 -0.52 5.77 -15.33
N LEU A 124 -1.23 6.87 -15.04
CA LEU A 124 -2.19 6.91 -13.94
C LEU A 124 -3.39 5.97 -14.16
N MET A 125 -3.83 5.80 -15.41
CA MET A 125 -4.95 4.91 -15.77
C MET A 125 -4.54 3.44 -15.78
N THR A 126 -3.37 3.12 -16.33
CA THR A 126 -2.87 1.74 -16.47
C THR A 126 -2.28 1.21 -15.16
N CYS A 127 -1.63 2.08 -14.38
CA CYS A 127 -0.87 1.70 -13.22
C CYS A 127 -1.53 2.30 -11.96
N LYS A 128 -2.46 1.54 -11.35
CA LYS A 128 -3.01 1.91 -10.05
C LYS A 128 -1.89 1.97 -9.01
N PRO A 129 -1.78 3.05 -8.20
CA PRO A 129 -0.77 3.12 -7.16
C PRO A 129 -0.99 1.96 -6.17
N PRO A 130 0.07 1.24 -5.76
CA PRO A 130 -0.08 0.18 -4.77
C PRO A 130 -0.60 0.79 -3.47
N LEU A 131 -1.78 0.33 -3.02
CA LEU A 131 -2.30 0.67 -1.70
C LEU A 131 -1.34 0.13 -0.64
N TYR A 132 -0.66 1.06 0.05
CA TYR A 132 0.10 0.93 1.29
C TYR A 132 0.56 -0.50 1.67
N MET A 133 1.82 -0.84 1.38
CA MET A 133 2.37 -2.21 1.41
C MET A 133 3.32 -2.45 2.60
N GLY A 134 3.14 -1.73 3.72
CA GLY A 134 3.85 -2.05 4.97
C GLY A 134 3.46 -3.44 5.50
N PRO A 135 4.31 -4.14 6.29
CA PRO A 135 4.13 -5.54 6.67
C PRO A 135 2.73 -5.80 7.25
N GLU A 136 1.96 -6.61 6.51
CA GLU A 136 0.67 -7.11 6.97
C GLU A 136 0.92 -8.38 7.78
N TYR A 137 0.79 -8.31 9.10
CA TYR A 137 0.57 -9.52 9.93
C TYR A 137 -0.88 -9.97 9.84
N ILE A 138 -1.44 -9.97 8.64
CA ILE A 138 -2.82 -10.31 8.38
C ILE A 138 -2.79 -11.69 7.73
N LYS A 139 -2.99 -12.73 8.54
CA LYS A 139 -3.28 -14.06 8.02
C LYS A 139 -4.66 -14.03 7.36
N TYR A 140 -4.72 -14.35 6.07
CA TYR A 140 -5.95 -14.68 5.37
C TYR A 140 -6.47 -15.99 5.97
N PHE A 141 -7.57 -15.93 6.72
CA PHE A 141 -8.11 -17.10 7.40
C PHE A 141 -9.24 -17.71 6.56
N SER A 142 -9.08 -18.98 6.21
CA SER A 142 -10.14 -19.87 5.76
C SER A 142 -10.92 -20.40 6.97
N ASP A 143 -12.20 -20.73 6.76
CA ASP A 143 -13.28 -20.94 7.75
C ASP A 143 -12.96 -21.85 8.96
N LYS A 144 -11.90 -22.65 8.90
CA LYS A 144 -11.56 -23.68 9.90
C LYS A 144 -10.74 -23.21 11.10
N THR A 145 -10.40 -21.91 11.21
CA THR A 145 -9.43 -21.42 12.24
C THR A 145 -9.94 -20.22 13.07
N ILE A 146 -11.25 -20.09 13.27
CA ILE A 146 -11.91 -18.90 13.86
C ILE A 146 -11.98 -18.96 15.42
N ASP A 147 -11.17 -19.78 16.09
CA ASP A 147 -11.31 -19.95 17.55
C ASP A 147 -10.60 -18.92 18.44
N VAL A 148 -9.85 -17.98 17.88
CA VAL A 148 -9.08 -17.00 18.67
C VAL A 148 -9.60 -15.59 18.47
N SER A 149 -9.49 -14.77 19.51
CA SER A 149 -9.97 -13.40 19.54
C SER A 149 -9.42 -12.58 18.37
N LYS A 150 -10.29 -12.22 17.41
CA LYS A 150 -9.91 -11.65 16.11
C LYS A 150 -10.70 -10.38 15.81
N MET A 151 -10.02 -9.42 15.19
CA MET A 151 -10.56 -8.12 14.82
C MET A 151 -10.33 -7.88 13.31
N ILE A 152 -11.42 -7.80 12.52
CA ILE A 152 -11.41 -7.64 11.05
C ILE A 152 -11.61 -6.17 10.68
N SER A 153 -10.70 -5.49 9.96
CA SER A 153 -10.99 -4.17 9.35
C SER A 153 -9.93 -3.66 8.37
N GLU A 154 -10.36 -2.81 7.43
CA GLU A 154 -9.55 -2.12 6.40
C GLU A 154 -8.93 -0.78 6.83
N LEU A 155 -9.10 -0.36 8.07
CA LEU A 155 -8.63 0.95 8.51
C LEU A 155 -7.14 1.02 8.84
N ALA A 156 -6.50 2.11 8.44
CA ALA A 156 -5.12 2.44 8.82
C ALA A 156 -4.92 2.46 10.35
N ALA A 157 -5.91 2.93 11.12
CA ALA A 157 -5.90 2.90 12.58
C ALA A 157 -5.87 1.46 13.15
N VAL A 158 -6.47 0.48 12.46
CA VAL A 158 -6.43 -0.92 12.89
C VAL A 158 -5.05 -1.53 12.65
N LYS A 159 -4.30 -1.02 11.65
CA LYS A 159 -2.92 -1.45 11.40
C LYS A 159 -1.98 -1.01 12.52
N SER A 160 -1.99 0.26 12.93
CA SER A 160 -1.15 0.74 14.03
C SER A 160 -1.47 0.01 15.34
N LEU A 161 -2.75 -0.29 15.59
CA LEU A 161 -3.18 -1.10 16.72
C LEU A 161 -2.69 -2.54 16.63
N SER A 162 -2.74 -3.16 15.45
CA SER A 162 -2.26 -4.54 15.27
C SER A 162 -0.79 -4.66 15.63
N LEU A 163 0.06 -3.70 15.26
CA LEU A 163 1.49 -3.72 15.59
C LEU A 163 1.74 -3.59 17.10
N ARG A 164 0.90 -2.83 17.82
CA ARG A 164 1.06 -2.60 19.26
C ARG A 164 0.47 -3.71 20.13
N TYR A 165 -0.65 -4.31 19.71
CA TYR A 165 -1.44 -5.24 20.51
C TYR A 165 -1.39 -6.71 20.04
N ASN A 166 -0.65 -7.03 18.98
CA ASN A 166 -0.49 -8.41 18.52
C ASN A 166 0.24 -9.26 19.59
N CYS A 167 -0.37 -10.37 19.97
CA CYS A 167 0.23 -11.38 20.83
C CYS A 167 -0.40 -12.75 20.56
N ALA A 168 0.15 -13.83 21.12
CA ALA A 168 -0.35 -15.19 20.87
C ALA A 168 -1.85 -15.37 21.22
N GLY A 169 -2.39 -14.59 22.17
CA GLY A 169 -3.80 -14.61 22.59
C GLY A 169 -4.72 -13.57 21.93
N LEU A 170 -4.18 -12.55 21.25
CA LEU A 170 -4.95 -11.51 20.57
C LEU A 170 -4.40 -11.31 19.16
N LYS A 171 -5.19 -11.67 18.15
CA LYS A 171 -4.78 -11.63 16.75
C LYS A 171 -5.66 -10.65 15.99
N PHE A 172 -5.09 -10.03 14.97
CA PHE A 172 -5.82 -9.15 14.07
C PHE A 172 -5.95 -9.84 12.71
N GLY A 173 -7.07 -9.59 12.04
CA GLY A 173 -7.35 -10.13 10.71
C GLY A 173 -7.93 -9.05 9.82
N LYS A 174 -8.03 -9.32 8.53
CA LYS A 174 -8.74 -8.50 7.56
C LYS A 174 -9.34 -9.47 6.57
N VAL A 175 -10.56 -9.16 6.16
CA VAL A 175 -11.29 -9.95 5.17
C VAL A 175 -11.94 -8.96 4.23
N ASP A 176 -11.69 -9.14 2.94
CA ASP A 176 -12.35 -8.38 1.89
C ASP A 176 -13.72 -9.00 1.61
N ILE A 177 -14.76 -8.30 2.06
CA ILE A 177 -16.14 -8.77 1.95
C ILE A 177 -16.67 -8.63 0.52
N GLY A 178 -16.06 -7.74 -0.30
CA GLY A 178 -16.39 -7.61 -1.71
C GLY A 178 -15.91 -8.80 -2.55
N ARG A 179 -14.74 -9.36 -2.20
CA ARG A 179 -14.21 -10.57 -2.83
C ARG A 179 -14.82 -11.86 -2.28
N TYR A 180 -15.11 -11.92 -0.98
CA TYR A 180 -15.62 -13.12 -0.30
C TYR A 180 -17.09 -12.97 0.12
N GLY A 181 -18.00 -13.11 -0.84
CA GLY A 181 -19.46 -12.97 -0.62
C GLY A 181 -20.05 -13.98 0.38
N GLU A 182 -19.45 -15.14 0.55
CA GLU A 182 -19.92 -16.12 1.54
C GLU A 182 -19.70 -15.65 2.99
N VAL A 183 -18.61 -14.91 3.23
CA VAL A 183 -18.33 -14.28 4.53
C VAL A 183 -19.30 -13.13 4.80
N SER A 184 -19.65 -12.36 3.77
CA SER A 184 -20.69 -11.31 3.83
C SER A 184 -22.01 -11.85 4.35
N LYS A 185 -22.48 -12.97 3.77
CA LYS A 185 -23.73 -13.63 4.16
C LYS A 185 -23.64 -14.19 5.59
N LYS A 186 -22.55 -14.89 5.91
CA LYS A 186 -22.33 -15.53 7.23
C LYS A 186 -22.36 -14.52 8.37
N TYR A 187 -21.69 -13.38 8.21
CA TYR A 187 -21.59 -12.34 9.25
C TYR A 187 -22.56 -11.17 9.04
N LYS A 188 -23.49 -11.29 8.08
CA LYS A 188 -24.52 -10.28 7.77
C LYS A 188 -23.93 -8.88 7.61
N VAL A 189 -22.85 -8.76 6.86
CA VAL A 189 -22.22 -7.48 6.53
C VAL A 189 -22.44 -7.17 5.06
N SER A 190 -23.20 -6.14 4.77
CA SER A 190 -23.50 -5.68 3.41
C SER A 190 -22.26 -5.06 2.78
N ALA A 191 -21.89 -5.55 1.60
CA ALA A 191 -20.85 -4.95 0.76
C ALA A 191 -21.35 -3.78 -0.10
N SER A 192 -22.64 -3.41 0.02
CA SER A 192 -23.21 -2.33 -0.79
C SER A 192 -22.62 -0.98 -0.37
N PRO A 193 -22.19 -0.12 -1.32
CA PRO A 193 -21.70 1.23 -1.03
C PRO A 193 -22.72 2.10 -0.28
N LEU A 194 -24.02 1.86 -0.49
CA LEU A 194 -25.10 2.62 0.17
C LEU A 194 -25.33 2.20 1.62
N SER A 195 -24.87 1.01 2.03
CA SER A 195 -25.18 0.44 3.34
C SER A 195 -24.51 1.17 4.51
N LYS A 196 -23.41 1.91 4.25
CA LYS A 196 -22.52 2.52 5.25
C LYS A 196 -22.03 1.55 6.34
N GLN A 197 -22.09 0.24 6.07
CA GLN A 197 -21.61 -0.79 7.01
C GLN A 197 -20.10 -0.99 6.90
N LEU A 198 -19.48 -0.55 5.79
CA LEU A 198 -18.04 -0.63 5.61
C LEU A 198 -17.38 0.72 5.97
N PRO A 199 -16.23 0.68 6.66
CA PRO A 199 -15.59 -0.50 7.23
C PRO A 199 -16.36 -1.04 8.45
N SER A 200 -16.28 -2.35 8.70
CA SER A 200 -16.83 -3.01 9.89
C SER A 200 -15.71 -3.64 10.70
N LEU A 201 -15.75 -3.46 12.02
CA LEU A 201 -14.83 -4.00 13.01
C LEU A 201 -15.57 -4.97 13.91
N VAL A 202 -15.19 -6.25 13.90
CA VAL A 202 -15.87 -7.29 14.67
C VAL A 202 -14.87 -7.98 15.58
N LEU A 203 -15.17 -8.08 16.88
CA LEU A 203 -14.37 -8.81 17.87
C LEU A 203 -14.97 -10.19 18.12
N PHE A 204 -14.18 -11.21 17.89
CA PHE A 204 -14.53 -12.58 18.26
C PHE A 204 -13.90 -12.94 19.62
N GLN A 205 -14.50 -13.83 20.40
CA GLN A 205 -13.85 -14.51 21.52
C GLN A 205 -14.39 -15.95 21.59
N GLY A 206 -13.49 -16.95 21.56
CA GLY A 206 -13.88 -18.36 21.56
C GLY A 206 -14.85 -18.72 20.43
N GLY A 207 -14.60 -18.21 19.22
CA GLY A 207 -15.44 -18.45 18.04
C GLY A 207 -16.77 -17.68 17.98
N LYS A 208 -17.12 -16.90 19.02
CA LYS A 208 -18.38 -16.12 19.07
C LYS A 208 -18.12 -14.64 18.86
N GLU A 209 -19.00 -13.99 18.11
CA GLU A 209 -19.01 -12.53 17.95
C GLU A 209 -19.42 -11.88 19.29
N VAL A 210 -18.51 -11.11 19.88
CA VAL A 210 -18.75 -10.39 21.15
C VAL A 210 -19.29 -9.00 20.87
N MET A 211 -18.68 -8.29 19.92
CA MET A 211 -19.06 -6.92 19.60
C MET A 211 -18.68 -6.55 18.17
N ARG A 212 -19.42 -5.58 17.61
CA ARG A 212 -19.10 -4.97 16.31
C ARG A 212 -19.32 -3.47 16.27
N ARG A 213 -18.55 -2.79 15.43
CA ARG A 213 -18.71 -1.37 15.07
C ARG A 213 -18.59 -1.18 13.55
N PRO A 214 -19.46 -0.38 12.89
CA PRO A 214 -20.63 0.28 13.45
C PRO A 214 -21.69 -0.71 13.92
N GLN A 215 -22.54 -0.28 14.85
CA GLN A 215 -23.71 -1.07 15.22
C GLN A 215 -24.71 -1.06 14.06
N VAL A 216 -25.37 -2.19 13.84
CA VAL A 216 -26.37 -2.34 12.78
C VAL A 216 -27.74 -2.48 13.44
N ASP A 217 -28.66 -1.59 13.08
CA ASP A 217 -30.04 -1.64 13.56
C ASP A 217 -30.79 -2.85 12.95
N LYS A 218 -31.95 -3.22 13.50
CA LYS A 218 -32.79 -4.34 13.01
C LYS A 218 -33.16 -4.20 11.53
N LYS A 219 -33.17 -2.97 11.01
CA LYS A 219 -33.42 -2.62 9.61
C LYS A 219 -32.18 -2.67 8.71
N GLY A 220 -31.04 -3.13 9.21
CA GLY A 220 -29.79 -3.24 8.43
C GLY A 220 -29.04 -1.92 8.23
N ARG A 221 -29.42 -0.84 8.93
CA ARG A 221 -28.74 0.46 8.82
C ARG A 221 -27.59 0.55 9.83
N ALA A 222 -26.42 0.96 9.36
CA ALA A 222 -25.28 1.23 10.22
C ALA A 222 -25.47 2.55 10.97
N VAL A 223 -25.25 2.53 12.29
CA VAL A 223 -25.12 3.73 13.12
C VAL A 223 -23.74 4.33 12.88
N SER A 224 -23.70 5.58 12.44
CA SER A 224 -22.45 6.29 12.17
C SER A 224 -21.53 6.25 13.38
N TRP A 225 -20.28 5.84 13.16
CA TRP A 225 -19.26 5.74 14.20
C TRP A 225 -17.89 6.15 13.66
N SER A 226 -17.14 6.90 14.45
CA SER A 226 -15.84 7.43 14.05
C SER A 226 -14.71 6.46 14.39
N PHE A 227 -14.05 5.96 13.35
CA PHE A 227 -12.93 5.03 13.44
C PHE A 227 -11.60 5.75 13.73
N THR A 228 -11.43 6.24 14.96
CA THR A 228 -10.13 6.72 15.44
C THR A 228 -9.45 5.66 16.32
N GLU A 229 -8.13 5.76 16.45
CA GLU A 229 -7.35 4.80 17.23
C GLU A 229 -7.78 4.77 18.70
N GLU A 230 -8.04 5.93 19.29
CA GLU A 230 -8.46 6.09 20.68
C GLU A 230 -9.85 5.49 20.92
N ASN A 231 -10.77 5.71 19.97
CA ASN A 231 -12.12 5.15 20.05
C ASN A 231 -12.09 3.64 19.93
N ILE A 232 -11.25 3.07 19.07
CA ILE A 232 -11.12 1.62 18.95
C ILE A 232 -10.53 1.03 20.24
N ILE A 233 -9.47 1.62 20.80
CA ILE A 233 -8.87 1.14 22.06
C ILE A 233 -9.89 1.14 23.20
N ARG A 234 -10.64 2.24 23.33
CA ARG A 234 -11.62 2.43 24.41
C ARG A 234 -12.81 1.49 24.25
N GLU A 235 -13.38 1.41 23.05
CA GLU A 235 -14.61 0.66 22.83
C GLU A 235 -14.37 -0.85 22.87
N PHE A 236 -13.26 -1.31 22.32
CA PHE A 236 -12.89 -2.73 22.28
C PHE A 236 -12.05 -3.16 23.49
N ASN A 237 -11.79 -2.27 24.45
CA ASN A 237 -10.98 -2.52 25.65
C ASN A 237 -9.65 -3.25 25.34
N LEU A 238 -8.96 -2.80 24.28
CA LEU A 238 -7.76 -3.49 23.76
C LEU A 238 -6.65 -3.62 24.83
N ASN A 239 -6.54 -2.63 25.72
CA ASN A 239 -5.58 -2.66 26.82
C ASN A 239 -5.82 -3.85 27.77
N GLU A 240 -7.07 -4.07 28.18
CA GLU A 240 -7.43 -5.15 29.09
C GLU A 240 -7.29 -6.52 28.40
N LEU A 241 -7.77 -6.62 27.15
CA LEU A 241 -7.66 -7.85 26.35
C LEU A 241 -6.19 -8.25 26.14
N TYR A 242 -5.32 -7.29 25.89
CA TYR A 242 -3.89 -7.53 25.72
C TYR A 242 -3.22 -8.00 27.00
N GLN A 243 -3.51 -7.36 28.13
CA GLN A 243 -2.98 -7.78 29.43
C GLN A 243 -3.47 -9.19 29.81
N LYS A 244 -4.77 -9.48 29.61
CA LYS A 244 -5.34 -10.81 29.84
C LYS A 244 -4.67 -11.86 28.96
N SER A 245 -4.48 -11.55 27.68
CA SER A 245 -3.84 -12.44 26.71
C SER A 245 -2.36 -12.70 27.04
N LYS A 246 -1.62 -11.69 27.52
CA LYS A 246 -0.25 -11.88 28.01
C LYS A 246 -0.19 -12.79 29.24
N LYS A 247 -1.09 -12.60 30.21
CA LYS A 247 -1.16 -13.44 31.42
C LYS A 247 -1.48 -14.91 31.07
N LEU A 248 -2.45 -15.16 30.19
CA LEU A 248 -2.78 -16.52 29.74
C LEU A 248 -1.60 -17.22 29.04
N ASN A 249 -0.80 -16.49 28.25
CA ASN A 249 0.37 -17.06 27.60
C ASN A 249 1.49 -17.41 28.59
N LYS A 250 1.67 -16.60 29.66
CA LYS A 250 2.65 -16.90 30.71
C LYS A 250 2.28 -18.18 31.48
N THR A 251 0.99 -18.43 31.73
CA THR A 251 0.51 -19.65 32.39
C THR A 251 0.54 -20.89 31.49
N LYS A 252 0.38 -20.73 30.16
CA LYS A 252 0.52 -21.84 29.21
C LYS A 252 1.97 -22.18 28.85
N GLY A 253 2.93 -21.29 29.10
CA GLY A 253 4.36 -21.52 28.85
C GLY A 253 5.00 -22.63 29.70
N ASP A 254 4.40 -22.97 30.85
CA ASP A 254 4.94 -23.99 31.77
C ASP A 254 4.41 -25.43 31.50
N LYS A 255 3.55 -25.65 30.50
CA LYS A 255 2.92 -26.96 30.27
C LYS A 255 2.95 -27.47 28.83
N THR A 256 3.81 -26.95 27.95
CA THR A 256 3.94 -27.51 26.60
C THR A 256 5.37 -27.40 26.07
N SER A 257 6.28 -28.14 26.69
CA SER A 257 7.43 -28.70 25.98
C SER A 257 6.98 -29.99 25.28
N LEU A 258 7.47 -30.20 24.06
CA LEU A 258 7.17 -31.29 23.12
C LEU A 258 5.77 -31.29 22.46
N SER A 259 5.71 -30.69 21.28
CA SER A 259 5.26 -31.45 20.09
C SER A 259 5.81 -30.76 18.84
N GLN A 260 6.80 -31.43 18.27
CA GLN A 260 7.46 -31.15 17.01
C GLN A 260 6.61 -31.76 15.89
N PHE A 261 6.27 -30.99 14.87
CA PHE A 261 5.79 -31.50 13.57
C PHE A 261 6.29 -30.56 12.45
N PRO A 262 6.49 -31.08 11.23
CA PRO A 262 7.69 -30.91 10.42
C PRO A 262 7.53 -29.82 9.35
N PRO A 263 8.60 -29.44 8.62
CA PRO A 263 8.47 -28.59 7.45
C PRO A 263 7.92 -29.42 6.28
N VAL A 264 6.83 -28.98 5.66
CA VAL A 264 6.26 -29.60 4.45
C VAL A 264 5.86 -28.45 3.53
N LEU A 265 6.76 -28.14 2.59
CA LEU A 265 6.73 -28.44 1.15
C LEU A 265 6.05 -27.31 0.36
N GLU A 266 6.86 -26.66 -0.46
CA GLU A 266 6.44 -25.85 -1.60
C GLU A 266 5.64 -26.78 -2.54
N GLU A 267 4.36 -26.46 -2.76
CA GLU A 267 3.60 -27.04 -3.87
C GLU A 267 3.58 -26.01 -5.01
N GLU A 268 4.07 -26.50 -6.15
CA GLU A 268 4.20 -25.83 -7.44
C GLU A 268 2.83 -25.40 -7.99
N GLU A 269 2.84 -24.28 -8.73
CA GLU A 269 1.71 -23.84 -9.55
C GLU A 269 1.39 -24.88 -10.62
N PRO A 270 0.11 -25.23 -10.87
CA PRO A 270 -0.26 -25.87 -12.12
C PRO A 270 -0.45 -24.80 -13.21
N GLU A 271 0.36 -24.93 -14.26
CA GLU A 271 0.16 -24.37 -15.59
C GLU A 271 -1.26 -24.66 -16.10
N GLN A 272 -1.88 -23.69 -16.80
CA GLN A 272 -2.95 -23.96 -17.76
C GLN A 272 -2.59 -23.34 -19.11
N VAL A 273 -2.20 -24.23 -20.03
CA VAL A 273 -2.21 -24.06 -21.49
C VAL A 273 -3.67 -24.09 -22.00
N GLY A 274 -3.93 -23.44 -23.15
CA GLY A 274 -5.22 -23.32 -23.87
C GLY A 274 -5.91 -24.65 -24.21
N GLU A 275 -7.07 -24.72 -24.85
CA GLU A 275 -7.76 -23.91 -25.86
C GLU A 275 -9.22 -24.47 -25.98
N GLU A 276 -9.99 -24.09 -27.03
CA GLU A 276 -11.39 -24.46 -27.41
C GLU A 276 -12.46 -23.42 -27.01
N THR A 277 -13.02 -22.55 -27.87
CA THR A 277 -13.64 -22.62 -29.22
C THR A 277 -15.14 -23.00 -29.23
N GLU A 278 -15.95 -22.05 -29.73
CA GLU A 278 -17.30 -22.13 -30.33
C GLU A 278 -18.53 -22.64 -29.54
N SER A 279 -19.60 -21.81 -29.49
CA SER A 279 -20.76 -21.99 -30.39
C SER A 279 -21.89 -20.95 -30.23
N LYS A 280 -22.20 -20.34 -31.38
CA LYS A 280 -23.50 -19.90 -31.93
C LYS A 280 -24.73 -19.82 -31.02
N LYS A 281 -25.34 -18.64 -31.03
CA LYS A 281 -26.74 -18.37 -30.71
C LYS A 281 -27.56 -18.44 -32.01
N ASP A 282 -28.34 -19.49 -32.18
CA ASP A 282 -29.40 -19.58 -33.18
C ASP A 282 -30.72 -19.00 -32.64
N LYS A 283 -31.37 -18.25 -33.52
CA LYS A 283 -32.82 -18.06 -33.74
C LYS A 283 -33.78 -17.94 -32.54
#